data_AF-A0A257KBV8-F1
#
_entry.id   AF-A0A257KBV8-F1
#
_cell.length_a   1.000
_cell.length_b   1.000
_cell.length_c   1.000
_cell.angle_alpha   90.00
_cell.angle_beta   90.00
_cell.angle_gamma   90.00
#
_symmetry.space_group_name_H-M   'P 1'
#
loop_
_entity.id
_entity.type
_entity.pdbx_description
1 polymer ?
#
loop_
_entity_poly.entity_id
_entity_poly.type
_entity_poly.pdbx_seq_one_letter_code
_entity_poly.pdbx_strand_id
1 'polypeptide(L)' 'MKWLLNFLLLLALALIIFNCTQLKWDHLFEKQSIIPMIGIVAATCALLVLWLFKLSKKINDQVNR' A
#
# COMPACT_ATOMS: atom_id res chain seq x y z
N MET A 1 17.36 -4.07 9.93
CA MET A 1 16.54 -3.42 8.86
C MET A 1 15.79 -4.38 7.90
N LYS A 2 15.77 -5.71 8.08
CA LYS A 2 15.00 -6.63 7.20
C LYS A 2 13.63 -6.98 7.78
N TRP A 3 13.57 -7.22 9.10
CA TRP A 3 12.34 -7.47 9.85
C TRP A 3 11.32 -6.34 9.74
N LEU A 4 11.74 -5.10 9.95
CA LEU A 4 10.86 -3.92 9.82
C LEU A 4 10.26 -3.79 8.42
N LEU A 5 11.03 -4.07 7.36
CA LEU A 5 10.53 -3.97 5.99
C LEU A 5 9.55 -5.09 5.64
N ASN A 6 9.80 -6.32 6.09
CA ASN A 6 8.85 -7.40 5.93
C ASN A 6 7.54 -7.10 6.68
N PHE A 7 7.64 -6.55 7.90
CA PHE A 7 6.47 -6.16 8.68
C PHE A 7 5.69 -5.01 8.01
N LEU A 8 6.38 -3.99 7.52
CA LEU A 8 5.76 -2.85 6.83
C LEU A 8 5.09 -3.26 5.51
N LEU A 9 5.68 -4.23 4.79
CA LEU A 9 5.08 -4.83 3.61
C LEU A 9 3.82 -5.63 3.94
N LEU A 10 3.85 -6.42 5.02
CA LEU A 10 2.72 -7.22 5.47
C LEU A 10 1.55 -6.33 5.95
N LEU A 11 1.86 -5.24 6.65
CA LEU A 11 0.87 -4.26 7.08
C LEU A 11 0.22 -3.54 5.87
N ALA A 12 1.00 -3.14 4.86
CA ALA A 12 0.45 -2.54 3.65
C ALA A 12 -0.47 -3.50 2.88
N LEU A 13 -0.08 -4.78 2.76
CA LEU A 13 -0.93 -5.84 2.19
C LEU A 13 -2.26 -5.96 2.93
N ALA A 14 -2.25 -5.98 4.26
CA ALA A 14 -3.47 -6.04 5.06
C ALA A 14 -4.37 -4.81 4.85
N LEU A 15 -3.80 -3.61 4.77
CA LEU A 15 -4.56 -2.38 4.51
C LEU A 15 -5.22 -2.39 3.12
N ILE A 16 -4.53 -2.87 2.08
CA ILE A 16 -5.11 -2.96 0.73
C ILE A 16 -6.31 -3.90 0.74
N ILE A 17 -6.17 -5.08 1.36
CA ILE A 17 -7.25 -6.07 1.47
C ILE A 17 -8.43 -5.48 2.23
N PHE A 18 -8.19 -4.83 3.38
CA PHE A 18 -9.25 -4.20 4.17
C PHE A 18 -10.00 -3.11 3.40
N ASN A 19 -9.28 -2.24 2.68
CA ASN A 19 -9.88 -1.20 1.85
C ASN A 19 -10.66 -1.79 0.66
N CYS A 20 -10.18 -2.88 0.04
CA CYS A 20 -10.93 -3.62 -0.99
C CYS A 20 -12.21 -4.25 -0.45
N THR A 21 -12.18 -4.84 0.76
CA THR A 21 -13.37 -5.47 1.35
C THR A 21 -14.44 -4.45 1.78
N GLN A 22 -14.04 -3.22 2.10
CA GLN A 22 -14.95 -2.12 2.45
C GLN A 22 -15.54 -1.43 1.21
N LEU A 23 -15.04 -1.72 0.01
CA LEU A 23 -15.57 -1.18 -1.22
C LEU A 23 -16.91 -1.87 -1.54
N LYS A 24 -18.03 -1.25 -1.16
CA LYS A 24 -19.35 -1.65 -1.63
C LYS A 24 -19.53 -1.17 -3.08
N TRP A 25 -19.27 -2.07 -4.02
CA TRP A 25 -19.36 -1.86 -5.48
C TRP A 25 -20.73 -1.40 -5.98
N ASP A 26 -21.77 -1.59 -5.16
CA ASP A 26 -23.16 -1.30 -5.49
C ASP A 26 -23.51 0.20 -5.46
N HIS A 27 -22.73 1.03 -4.75
CA HIS A 27 -23.05 2.45 -4.52
C HIS A 27 -21.83 3.39 -4.62
N LEU A 28 -20.92 3.17 -5.57
CA LEU A 28 -19.63 3.90 -5.68
C LEU A 28 -19.74 5.45 -5.72
N PHE A 29 -20.90 6.02 -6.06
CA PHE A 29 -21.11 7.46 -6.23
C PHE A 29 -21.94 8.15 -5.14
N GLU A 30 -22.40 7.41 -4.11
CA GLU A 30 -23.05 8.05 -2.96
C GLU A 30 -22.04 8.57 -1.94
N LYS A 31 -22.42 9.59 -1.16
CA LYS A 31 -21.53 10.29 -0.20
C LYS A 31 -20.79 9.36 0.77
N GLN A 32 -21.29 8.14 1.02
CA GLN A 32 -20.66 7.14 1.88
C GLN A 32 -19.52 6.36 1.20
N SER A 33 -19.42 6.41 -0.13
CA SER A 33 -18.46 5.64 -0.94
C SER A 33 -17.19 6.40 -1.29
N ILE A 34 -17.13 7.68 -0.92
CA ILE A 34 -15.91 8.51 -1.02
C ILE A 34 -14.82 7.96 -0.09
N ILE A 35 -15.19 7.41 1.07
CA ILE A 35 -14.21 6.88 2.04
C ILE A 35 -13.47 5.64 1.48
N PRO A 36 -14.15 4.59 0.98
CA PRO A 36 -13.48 3.48 0.29
C PRO A 36 -12.64 3.91 -0.93
N MET A 37 -13.11 4.91 -1.69
CA MET A 37 -12.42 5.40 -2.88
C MET A 37 -11.07 6.07 -2.54
N ILE A 38 -11.04 6.93 -1.52
CA ILE A 38 -9.79 7.51 -0.99
C ILE A 38 -8.91 6.41 -0.41
N GLY A 39 -9.50 5.42 0.25
CA GLY A 39 -8.81 4.25 0.78
C GLY A 39 -8.01 3.49 -0.29
N ILE A 40 -8.58 3.29 -1.48
CA ILE A 40 -7.90 2.64 -2.62
C ILE A 40 -6.76 3.49 -3.16
N VAL A 41 -6.98 4.80 -3.30
CA VAL A 41 -5.93 5.73 -3.78
C VAL A 41 -4.77 5.78 -2.77
N ALA A 42 -5.08 5.88 -1.48
CA ALA A 42 -4.08 5.88 -0.41
C ALA A 42 -3.32 4.55 -0.34
N ALA A 43 -4.02 3.42 -0.46
CA ALA A 43 -3.40 2.09 -0.47
C ALA A 43 -2.47 1.90 -1.69
N THR A 44 -2.88 2.38 -2.86
CA THR A 44 -2.05 2.36 -4.07
C THR A 44 -0.81 3.24 -3.92
N CYS A 45 -0.95 4.42 -3.31
CA CYS A 45 0.18 5.30 -3.00
C CYS A 45 1.17 4.62 -2.02
N ALA A 46 0.66 3.96 -0.98
CA ALA A 46 1.49 3.23 -0.03
C ALA A 46 2.27 2.07 -0.68
N LEU A 47 1.66 1.33 -1.60
CA LEU A 47 2.35 0.31 -2.39
C LEU A 47 3.51 0.90 -3.20
N LEU A 48 3.29 2.03 -3.87
CA LEU A 48 4.31 2.70 -4.68
C LEU A 48 5.51 3.14 -3.83
N VAL A 49 5.26 3.76 -2.68
CA VAL A 49 6.34 4.18 -1.76
C VAL A 49 7.14 2.99 -1.26
N LEU A 50 6.49 1.88 -0.90
CA LEU A 50 7.17 0.67 -0.46
C LEU A 50 7.98 0.00 -1.59
N TRP A 51 7.46 0.01 -2.81
CA TRP A 51 8.19 -0.44 -3.99
C TRP A 51 9.44 0.39 -4.25
N LEU A 52 9.31 1.73 -4.24
CA LEU A 52 10.44 2.65 -4.40
C LEU A 52 11.49 2.45 -3.30
N PHE A 53 11.06 2.24 -2.06
CA PHE A 53 11.96 1.97 -0.95
C PHE A 53 12.74 0.66 -1.14
N LYS A 54 12.07 -0.42 -1.59
CA LYS A 54 12.75 -1.69 -1.92
C LYS A 54 13.76 -1.52 -3.04
N LEU A 55 13.42 -0.74 -4.08
CA LEU A 55 14.32 -0.44 -5.19
C LEU A 55 15.54 0.34 -4.70
N SER A 56 15.35 1.41 -3.93
CA SER A 56 16.44 2.19 -3.33
C SER A 56 17.37 1.30 -2.50
N LYS A 57 16.82 0.39 -1.69
CA LYS A 57 17.61 -0.54 -0.88
C LYS A 57 18.37 -1.56 -1.74
N LYS A 58 17.77 -2.05 -2.82
CA LYS A 58 18.44 -2.94 -3.78
C LYS A 58 19.62 -2.22 -4.44
N ILE A 59 19.46 -0.96 -4.83
CA ILE A 59 20.53 -0.14 -5.41
C ILE A 59 21.64 0.08 -4.38
N ASN A 60 21.30 0.43 -3.14
CA ASN A 60 22.29 0.62 -2.07
C ASN A 60 23.13 -0.64 -1.79
N ASP A 61 22.50 -1.82 -1.87
CA ASP A 61 23.19 -3.11 -1.70
C ASP A 61 24.16 -3.40 -2.87
N GLN A 62 23.83 -2.95 -4.09
CA GLN A 62 24.71 -3.07 -5.26
C GLN A 62 25.86 -2.05 -5.26
N VAL A 63 25.61 -0.83 -4.76
CA VAL A 63 26.61 0.25 -4.71
C VAL A 63 27.62 0.06 -3.57
N ASN A 64 27.23 -0.57 -2.47
CA ASN A 64 28.11 -0.85 -1.32
C ASN A 64 28.80 -2.23 -1.42
N ARG A 65 28.97 -2.76 -2.63
CA ARG A 65 29.74 -3.97 -2.93
C ARG A 65 30.98 -3.60 -3.73
#